data_AF-A0A951FIR8-F1
#
_entry.id   AF-A0A951FIR8-F1
#
_cell.length_a   1.000
_cell.length_b   1.000
_cell.length_c   1.000
_cell.angle_alpha   90.00
_cell.angle_beta   90.00
_cell.angle_gamma   90.00
#
_symmetry.space_group_name_H-M   'P 1'
#
loop_
_entity.id
_entity.type
_entity.pdbx_description
1 polymer ?
#
loop_
_entity_poly.entity_id
_entity_poly.type
_entity_poly.pdbx_seq_one_letter_code
_entity_poly.pdbx_strand_id
1 'polypeptide(L)'
;MPVPLDVLKNLLNTLRIDLTGPAQPAPGQAATAQIVPQLSNISVTEVLESTIGLTWLTKDIRFDTALIEPTLESVGLNGEILGGLPIGGFPALTGIPGLLGQLTGKLPVPSTSTVPISLEVEWSVTDQAGTALTLGTDFLAPNGLKNPSVSLFFAPATAELTTDDPLPEPVTRKLKARVRLTAGGTQTDFINLPEIPILVPVLPLPTLLALFLHSDFQARTGDDDGAVLLVVPANSPFGSLQQLQPTLNTLQEAASTLASFASFAGFVAGLSELTGALTAQPHVQFRSTNQIGNLNDITLIQRGFFENDTEAEDELSSLIFIGPQNKQAQLFNARNFDRDEGSFTLTIGSSLFVIVRTLHSDNPVAEGGTLEVDQEFQPDTFGDELSSLKFL
;
A
#
# COMPACT_ATOMS: atom_id res chain seq x y z
N MET A 1 13.43 20.96 34.43
CA MET A 1 14.71 21.17 33.74
C MET A 1 14.72 20.41 32.43
N PRO A 2 15.50 20.86 31.43
CA PRO A 2 15.62 20.15 30.15
C PRO A 2 16.22 18.75 30.35
N VAL A 3 15.67 17.76 29.62
CA VAL A 3 16.23 16.40 29.57
C VAL A 3 17.57 16.45 28.83
N PRO A 4 18.64 15.80 29.30
CA PRO A 4 19.92 15.80 28.57
C PRO A 4 19.76 15.24 27.15
N LEU A 5 20.28 15.97 26.16
CA LEU A 5 20.16 15.61 24.74
C LEU A 5 20.74 14.22 24.43
N ASP A 6 21.81 13.83 25.12
CA ASP A 6 22.46 12.53 24.92
C ASP A 6 21.57 11.35 25.34
N VAL A 7 20.70 11.52 26.33
CA VAL A 7 19.71 10.50 26.71
C VAL A 7 18.72 10.28 25.57
N LEU A 8 18.23 11.36 24.96
CA LEU A 8 17.31 11.27 23.82
C LEU A 8 18.01 10.66 22.60
N LYS A 9 19.25 11.03 22.30
CA LYS A 9 20.03 10.43 21.20
C LYS A 9 20.27 8.93 21.40
N ASN A 10 20.60 8.51 22.62
CA ASN A 10 20.79 7.09 22.92
C ASN A 10 19.49 6.31 22.73
N LEU A 11 18.35 6.84 23.18
CA LEU A 11 17.04 6.22 22.96
C LEU A 11 16.69 6.17 21.47
N LEU A 12 16.92 7.26 20.73
CA LEU A 12 16.67 7.36 19.30
C LEU A 12 17.42 6.26 18.52
N ASN A 13 18.66 5.95 18.90
CA ASN A 13 19.47 4.89 18.30
C ASN A 13 18.96 3.47 18.58
N THR A 14 18.05 3.29 19.54
CA THR A 14 17.41 1.98 19.79
C THR A 14 16.15 1.77 18.95
N LEU A 15 15.63 2.83 18.32
CA LEU A 15 14.42 2.75 17.51
C LEU A 15 14.70 1.98 16.23
N ARG A 16 13.73 1.15 15.84
CA ARG A 16 13.72 0.46 14.55
C ARG A 16 12.29 0.34 14.03
N ILE A 17 12.18 0.11 12.73
CA ILE A 17 10.92 -0.28 12.10
C ILE A 17 10.71 -1.78 12.37
N ASP A 18 9.49 -2.15 12.74
CA ASP A 18 9.04 -3.53 12.91
C ASP A 18 7.84 -3.76 12.00
N LEU A 19 7.91 -4.77 11.12
CA LEU A 19 6.77 -5.19 10.30
C LEU A 19 5.85 -6.04 11.17
N THR A 20 4.67 -5.51 11.45
CA THR A 20 3.63 -6.23 12.20
C THR A 20 2.69 -7.00 11.27
N GLY A 21 2.69 -6.65 9.99
CA GLY A 21 1.93 -7.32 8.93
C GLY A 21 2.82 -8.17 8.02
N PRO A 22 2.24 -8.74 6.95
CA PRO A 22 3.01 -9.54 6.00
C PRO A 22 4.05 -8.69 5.25
N ALA A 23 5.25 -9.24 5.07
CA ALA A 23 6.27 -8.64 4.21
C ALA A 23 5.90 -8.69 2.72
N GLN A 24 4.97 -9.59 2.36
CA GLN A 24 4.37 -9.71 1.04
C GLN A 24 2.85 -9.70 1.19
N PRO A 25 2.21 -8.52 1.33
CA PRO A 25 0.76 -8.42 1.39
C PRO A 25 0.13 -8.94 0.11
N ALA A 26 -0.98 -9.68 0.20
CA ALA A 26 -1.80 -9.99 -0.97
C ALA A 26 -2.37 -8.70 -1.60
N PRO A 27 -2.76 -8.69 -2.89
CA PRO A 27 -3.45 -7.54 -3.48
C PRO A 27 -4.67 -7.14 -2.64
N GLY A 28 -4.76 -5.86 -2.29
CA GLY A 28 -5.84 -5.35 -1.42
C GLY A 28 -5.61 -5.52 0.09
N GLN A 29 -4.53 -6.19 0.50
CA GLN A 29 -4.14 -6.31 1.90
C GLN A 29 -3.17 -5.19 2.31
N ALA A 30 -3.32 -4.70 3.55
CA ALA A 30 -2.38 -3.74 4.10
C ALA A 30 -1.04 -4.38 4.52
N ALA A 31 0.07 -3.71 4.21
CA ALA A 31 1.32 -3.88 4.93
C ALA A 31 1.31 -2.96 6.16
N THR A 32 1.50 -3.53 7.35
CA THR A 32 1.53 -2.77 8.61
C THR A 32 2.91 -2.77 9.23
N ALA A 33 3.33 -1.60 9.71
CA ALA A 33 4.61 -1.42 10.38
C ALA A 33 4.45 -0.49 11.59
N GLN A 34 5.38 -0.58 12.53
CA GLN A 34 5.45 0.31 13.68
C GLN A 34 6.88 0.61 14.09
N ILE A 35 7.08 1.73 14.80
CA ILE A 35 8.34 2.04 15.46
C ILE A 35 8.40 1.30 16.80
N VAL A 36 9.48 0.54 17.02
CA VAL A 36 9.74 -0.16 18.29
C VAL A 36 11.08 0.26 18.91
N PRO A 37 11.20 0.29 20.24
CA PRO A 37 10.13 0.07 21.23
C PRO A 37 9.06 1.18 21.22
N GLN A 38 7.85 0.85 21.64
CA GLN A 38 6.79 1.86 21.83
C GLN A 38 7.13 2.75 23.03
N LEU A 39 7.06 4.07 22.84
CA LEU A 39 7.48 5.06 23.85
C LEU A 39 6.37 5.52 24.79
N SER A 40 5.15 5.01 24.64
CA SER A 40 3.96 5.41 25.42
C SER A 40 4.14 5.25 26.94
N ASN A 41 5.02 4.36 27.38
CA ASN A 41 5.31 4.10 28.79
C ASN A 41 6.73 4.47 29.20
N ILE A 42 7.52 5.07 28.30
CA ILE A 42 8.90 5.48 28.61
C ILE A 42 8.88 6.93 29.08
N SER A 43 9.32 7.12 30.32
CA SER A 43 9.58 8.45 30.85
C SER A 43 11.06 8.57 31.22
N VAL A 44 11.59 9.78 31.09
CA VAL A 44 12.94 10.07 31.57
C VAL A 44 12.81 10.68 32.96
N THR A 45 13.54 10.11 33.91
CA THR A 45 13.71 10.70 35.24
C THR A 45 14.57 11.93 35.10
N GLU A 46 14.05 13.07 35.53
CA GLU A 46 14.82 14.31 35.57
C GLU A 46 15.97 14.16 36.59
N VAL A 47 17.15 14.69 36.29
CA VAL A 47 18.27 14.71 37.23
C VAL A 47 18.39 16.12 37.78
N LEU A 48 18.13 16.28 39.08
CA LEU A 48 18.32 17.54 39.78
C LEU A 48 19.77 17.64 40.25
N GLU A 49 20.46 18.73 39.95
CA GLU A 49 21.70 19.06 40.65
C GLU A 49 21.35 19.53 42.07
N SER A 50 21.40 18.61 43.04
CA SER A 50 21.27 18.98 44.44
C SER A 50 22.62 19.44 44.95
N THR A 51 22.66 20.58 45.62
CA THR A 51 23.89 21.01 46.30
C THR A 51 24.03 20.16 47.56
N ILE A 52 25.06 19.32 47.61
CA ILE A 52 25.42 18.61 48.83
C ILE A 52 26.37 19.49 49.64
N GLY A 53 25.95 19.83 50.85
CA GLY A 53 26.80 20.47 51.86
C GLY A 53 27.03 19.46 52.98
N LEU A 54 28.19 18.79 52.97
CA LEU A 54 28.59 17.98 54.10
C LEU A 54 29.44 18.86 55.02
N THR A 55 28.92 19.13 56.21
CA THR A 55 29.65 19.79 57.28
C THR A 55 29.93 18.76 58.35
N TRP A 56 31.20 18.61 58.72
CA TRP A 56 31.57 17.74 59.83
C TRP A 56 32.49 18.45 60.80
N LEU A 57 32.36 18.08 62.07
CA LEU A 57 33.33 18.41 63.10
C LEU A 57 34.28 17.22 63.26
N THR A 58 35.53 17.40 62.88
CA THR A 58 36.58 16.51 63.38
C THR A 58 36.91 16.93 64.79
N LYS A 59 36.48 16.13 65.78
CA LYS A 59 36.95 16.24 67.15
C LYS A 59 38.30 15.50 67.23
N ASP A 60 39.29 16.14 67.83
CA ASP A 60 40.66 15.64 68.04
C ASP A 60 41.55 15.49 66.78
N ILE A 61 41.79 16.59 66.07
CA ILE A 61 43.06 16.74 65.34
C ILE A 61 43.94 17.69 66.16
N ARG A 62 44.76 17.13 67.05
CA ARG A 62 45.91 17.85 67.59
C ARG A 62 47.03 17.75 66.56
N PHE A 63 47.32 18.84 65.86
CA PHE A 63 48.68 19.01 65.35
C PHE A 63 49.54 19.35 66.55
N ASP A 64 50.39 18.40 66.96
CA ASP A 64 51.45 18.70 67.92
C ASP A 64 52.25 19.89 67.37
N THR A 65 52.51 20.88 68.22
CA THR A 65 52.96 22.23 67.88
C THR A 65 54.40 22.32 67.36
N ALA A 66 54.93 21.25 66.77
CA ALA A 66 56.15 21.28 65.99
C ALA A 66 55.78 21.31 64.50
N LEU A 67 56.17 22.38 63.81
CA LEU A 67 56.11 22.58 62.36
C LEU A 67 56.16 21.26 61.56
N ILE A 68 55.00 20.76 61.16
CA ILE A 68 54.86 19.82 60.06
C ILE A 68 53.85 20.45 59.12
N GLU A 69 54.35 21.05 58.03
CA GLU A 69 53.48 21.30 56.88
C GLU A 69 52.99 19.92 56.41
N PRO A 70 51.67 19.67 56.38
CA PRO A 70 51.18 18.42 55.82
C PRO A 70 51.45 18.45 54.31
N THR A 71 52.48 17.73 53.86
CA THR A 71 52.59 17.32 52.45
C THR A 71 51.45 16.35 52.17
N LEU A 72 50.36 16.86 51.62
CA LEU A 72 49.32 16.05 50.99
C LEU A 72 49.92 15.44 49.72
N GLU A 73 50.13 14.13 49.71
CA GLU A 73 50.43 13.42 48.47
C GLU A 73 49.23 13.55 47.53
N SER A 74 49.41 14.30 46.44
CA SER A 74 48.37 14.68 45.47
C SER A 74 47.91 13.53 44.57
N VAL A 75 48.28 12.30 44.88
CA VAL A 75 48.00 11.16 44.01
C VAL A 75 46.56 10.71 44.21
N GLY A 76 45.67 11.27 43.39
CA GLY A 76 44.28 10.82 43.24
C GLY A 76 43.21 11.77 43.77
N LEU A 77 43.56 12.94 44.31
CA LEU A 77 42.58 13.96 44.72
C LEU A 77 42.46 15.05 43.65
N ASN A 78 41.23 15.35 43.24
CA ASN A 78 40.93 16.40 42.26
C ASN A 78 41.30 17.78 42.84
N GLY A 79 42.08 18.57 42.10
CA GLY A 79 42.63 19.86 42.56
C GLY A 79 41.59 20.92 42.95
N GLU A 80 40.33 20.74 42.54
CA GLU A 80 39.21 21.59 42.96
C GLU A 80 38.80 21.41 44.43
N ILE A 81 39.10 20.26 45.04
CA ILE A 81 38.79 19.99 46.46
C ILE A 81 39.86 20.63 47.38
N LEU A 82 41.07 20.87 46.86
CA LEU A 82 42.22 21.35 47.62
C LEU A 82 42.29 22.88 47.75
N GLY A 83 41.35 23.61 47.14
CA GLY A 83 41.26 25.08 47.22
C GLY A 83 40.36 25.63 48.33
N GLY A 84 39.93 24.80 49.28
CA GLY A 84 39.06 25.24 50.38
C GLY A 84 39.71 26.31 51.25
N LEU A 85 39.39 27.58 51.01
CA LEU A 85 39.62 28.66 51.98
C LEU A 85 38.92 28.29 53.30
N PRO A 86 39.53 28.54 54.48
CA PRO A 86 38.81 28.42 55.74
C PRO A 86 37.56 29.30 55.68
N ILE A 87 36.41 28.74 56.04
CA ILE A 87 35.13 29.43 55.91
C ILE A 87 35.11 30.61 56.87
N GLY A 88 35.33 31.81 56.36
CA GLY A 88 35.10 33.04 57.09
C GLY A 88 33.60 33.30 57.21
N GLY A 89 33.09 33.41 58.44
CA GLY A 89 31.74 33.94 58.68
C GLY A 89 30.87 33.22 59.71
N PHE A 90 31.29 32.09 60.27
CA PHE A 90 30.55 31.46 61.37
C PHE A 90 31.05 31.97 62.73
N PRO A 91 30.15 32.32 63.67
CA PRO A 91 30.56 32.63 65.03
C PRO A 91 31.22 31.39 65.62
N ALA A 92 32.46 31.54 66.09
CA ALA A 92 33.16 30.47 66.79
C ALA A 92 32.29 29.97 67.95
N LEU A 93 31.89 28.70 67.91
CA LEU A 93 31.21 28.07 69.04
C LEU A 93 32.25 27.90 70.16
N THR A 94 32.11 28.70 71.21
CA THR A 94 33.03 28.73 72.34
C THR A 94 32.96 27.40 73.11
N GLY A 95 34.09 26.68 73.20
CA GLY A 95 34.27 25.58 74.17
C GLY A 95 34.58 24.19 73.61
N ILE A 96 34.70 23.98 72.30
CA ILE A 96 35.09 22.68 71.71
C ILE A 96 36.18 22.90 70.65
N PRO A 97 37.44 22.46 70.86
CA PRO A 97 38.48 22.50 69.85
C PRO A 97 38.16 21.49 68.72
N GLY A 98 38.06 21.96 67.48
CA GLY A 98 37.91 21.12 66.30
C GLY A 98 38.06 21.97 65.03
N LEU A 99 38.60 21.38 63.96
CA LEU A 99 38.52 21.98 62.63
C LEU A 99 37.11 21.71 62.07
N LEU A 100 36.45 22.76 61.58
CA LEU A 100 35.24 22.62 60.78
C LEU A 100 35.67 22.31 59.33
N GLY A 101 35.35 21.12 58.84
CA GLY A 101 35.48 20.76 57.43
C GLY A 101 34.15 20.96 56.72
N GLN A 102 34.18 21.51 55.50
CA GLN A 102 33.01 21.59 54.64
C GLN A 102 33.37 21.09 53.24
N LEU A 103 32.67 20.06 52.79
CA LEU A 103 32.65 19.67 51.38
C LEU A 103 31.37 20.24 50.78
N THR A 104 31.53 21.13 49.81
CA THR A 104 30.43 21.56 48.95
C THR A 104 30.63 20.94 47.58
N GLY A 105 29.56 20.39 47.03
CA GLY A 105 29.55 19.82 45.70
C GLY A 105 28.14 19.77 45.15
N LYS A 106 28.02 19.39 43.90
CA LYS A 106 26.73 19.11 43.28
C LYS A 106 26.61 17.61 43.08
N LEU A 107 25.58 17.01 43.67
CA LEU A 107 25.24 15.61 43.43
C LEU A 107 24.02 15.56 42.49
N PRO A 108 24.10 14.83 41.37
CA PRO A 108 22.91 14.53 40.57
C PRO A 108 21.98 13.62 41.37
N VAL A 109 20.82 14.14 41.77
CA VAL A 109 19.77 13.39 42.47
C VAL A 109 18.61 13.18 41.48
N PRO A 110 18.18 11.93 41.24
CA PRO A 110 16.99 11.67 40.42
C PRO A 110 15.77 12.36 41.05
N SER A 111 15.12 13.22 40.27
CA SER A 111 13.84 13.82 40.63
C SER A 111 12.73 12.78 40.51
N THR A 112 11.72 12.86 41.37
CA THR A 112 10.51 12.03 41.26
C THR A 112 9.61 12.47 40.10
N SER A 113 9.93 13.58 39.43
CA SER A 113 9.23 14.06 38.25
C SER A 113 9.67 13.27 37.02
N THR A 114 8.70 12.64 36.37
CA THR A 114 8.89 11.93 35.12
C THR A 114 8.45 12.80 33.96
N VAL A 115 9.32 12.97 32.98
CA VAL A 115 9.00 13.76 31.77
C VAL A 115 8.59 12.79 30.67
N PRO A 116 7.39 12.94 30.08
CA PRO A 116 6.95 12.09 28.98
C PRO A 116 7.78 12.35 27.73
N ILE A 117 8.09 11.28 26.99
CA ILE A 117 8.78 11.36 25.71
C ILE A 117 7.73 11.40 24.59
N SER A 118 7.84 12.38 23.70
CA SER A 118 7.06 12.45 22.47
C SER A 118 7.89 11.97 21.29
N LEU A 119 7.29 11.12 20.46
CA LEU A 119 7.87 10.62 19.21
C LEU A 119 7.16 11.28 18.04
N GLU A 120 7.93 11.86 17.14
CA GLU A 120 7.48 12.32 15.85
C GLU A 120 8.06 11.39 14.77
N VAL A 121 7.20 10.94 13.87
CA VAL A 121 7.56 10.01 12.80
C VAL A 121 7.12 10.61 11.48
N GLU A 122 7.92 10.39 10.45
CA GLU A 122 7.48 10.60 9.08
C GLU A 122 7.85 9.41 8.22
N TRP A 123 6.82 8.70 7.78
CA TRP A 123 6.93 7.57 6.88
C TRP A 123 7.03 8.03 5.43
N SER A 124 7.83 7.32 4.65
CA SER A 124 7.90 7.48 3.20
C SER A 124 8.11 6.12 2.55
N VAL A 125 7.65 5.98 1.30
CA VAL A 125 7.85 4.77 0.52
C VAL A 125 8.59 5.12 -0.75
N THR A 126 9.58 4.30 -1.10
CA THR A 126 10.29 4.40 -2.38
C THR A 126 10.18 3.10 -3.18
N ASP A 127 10.35 3.20 -4.49
CA ASP A 127 10.54 2.03 -5.34
C ASP A 127 11.91 1.36 -5.09
N GLN A 128 12.23 0.34 -5.89
CA GLN A 128 13.50 -0.38 -5.84
C GLN A 128 14.70 0.51 -6.22
N ALA A 129 14.51 1.49 -7.11
CA ALA A 129 15.54 2.44 -7.55
C ALA A 129 15.76 3.59 -6.54
N GLY A 130 14.87 3.73 -5.54
CA GLY A 130 14.91 4.79 -4.54
C GLY A 130 14.05 6.01 -4.89
N THR A 131 13.27 5.97 -5.97
CA THR A 131 12.31 7.02 -6.35
C THR A 131 11.17 7.05 -5.34
N ALA A 132 10.78 8.24 -4.87
CA ALA A 132 9.65 8.39 -3.98
C ALA A 132 8.33 8.04 -4.69
N LEU A 133 7.51 7.23 -4.02
CA LEU A 133 6.16 6.91 -4.48
C LEU A 133 5.18 8.00 -4.05
N THR A 134 4.09 8.14 -4.82
CA THR A 134 3.07 9.17 -4.63
C THR A 134 1.86 8.61 -3.87
N LEU A 135 1.52 9.25 -2.75
CA LEU A 135 0.32 8.92 -1.97
C LEU A 135 -0.95 9.20 -2.79
N GLY A 136 -1.87 8.24 -2.82
CA GLY A 136 -3.12 8.30 -3.60
C GLY A 136 -3.01 7.67 -4.99
N THR A 137 -1.80 7.52 -5.52
CA THR A 137 -1.57 6.91 -6.84
C THR A 137 -0.89 5.56 -6.70
N ASP A 138 0.26 5.51 -6.04
CA ASP A 138 1.06 4.28 -5.92
C ASP A 138 0.73 3.50 -4.64
N PHE A 139 0.34 4.22 -3.59
CA PHE A 139 -0.02 3.63 -2.31
C PHE A 139 -0.99 4.54 -1.54
N LEU A 140 -1.62 3.98 -0.51
CA LEU A 140 -2.50 4.66 0.42
C LEU A 140 -2.03 4.43 1.84
N ALA A 141 -2.27 5.42 2.71
CA ALA A 141 -1.97 5.36 4.12
C ALA A 141 -3.19 5.85 4.91
N PRO A 142 -4.22 5.01 5.12
CA PRO A 142 -5.48 5.44 5.75
C PRO A 142 -5.28 5.99 7.17
N ASN A 143 -4.27 5.51 7.87
CA ASN A 143 -3.93 5.99 9.21
C ASN A 143 -2.94 7.16 9.17
N GLY A 144 -2.64 7.72 7.99
CA GLY A 144 -1.65 8.78 7.79
C GLY A 144 -0.20 8.29 7.90
N LEU A 145 0.74 9.19 7.57
CA LEU A 145 2.18 8.92 7.54
C LEU A 145 2.95 9.54 8.72
N LYS A 146 2.25 10.03 9.74
CA LYS A 146 2.86 10.71 10.90
C LYS A 146 2.73 9.96 12.22
N ASN A 147 2.03 8.83 12.22
CA ASN A 147 1.78 8.04 13.41
C ASN A 147 2.96 7.07 13.68
N PRO A 148 3.19 6.65 14.94
CA PRO A 148 4.19 5.63 15.26
C PRO A 148 3.95 4.28 14.59
N SER A 149 2.72 4.01 14.18
CA SER A 149 2.34 2.89 13.32
C SER A 149 1.79 3.39 12.00
N VAL A 150 2.00 2.61 10.94
CA VAL A 150 1.50 2.89 9.60
C VAL A 150 0.85 1.64 9.02
N SER A 151 -0.22 1.85 8.26
CA SER A 151 -0.88 0.84 7.44
C SER A 151 -0.82 1.33 6.01
N LEU A 152 -0.29 0.51 5.11
CA LEU A 152 -0.04 0.87 3.71
C LEU A 152 -0.75 -0.11 2.79
N PHE A 153 -1.57 0.41 1.88
CA PHE A 153 -2.11 -0.36 0.75
C PHE A 153 -1.36 0.06 -0.50
N PHE A 154 -0.94 -0.89 -1.32
CA PHE A 154 -0.22 -0.62 -2.56
C PHE A 154 -1.13 -0.84 -3.76
N ALA A 155 -1.06 0.03 -4.76
CA ALA A 155 -1.65 -0.24 -6.06
C ALA A 155 -0.81 -1.34 -6.74
N PRO A 156 -1.36 -2.56 -6.92
CA PRO A 156 -0.62 -3.61 -7.59
C PRO A 156 -0.55 -3.30 -9.09
N ALA A 157 0.56 -3.68 -9.72
CA ALA A 157 0.56 -3.84 -11.18
C ALA A 157 -0.37 -5.00 -11.55
N THR A 158 -0.97 -4.94 -12.73
CA THR A 158 -1.82 -6.03 -13.24
C THR A 158 -1.05 -6.90 -14.20
N ALA A 159 -1.35 -8.20 -14.19
CA ALA A 159 -0.77 -9.17 -15.12
C ALA A 159 -1.87 -10.08 -15.63
N GLU A 160 -1.74 -10.54 -16.88
CA GLU A 160 -2.69 -11.50 -17.43
C GLU A 160 -2.55 -12.83 -16.69
N LEU A 161 -3.69 -13.42 -16.36
CA LEU A 161 -3.76 -14.76 -15.79
C LEU A 161 -3.81 -15.79 -16.94
N THR A 162 -2.69 -16.46 -17.19
CA THR A 162 -2.54 -17.48 -18.24
C THR A 162 -2.06 -18.82 -17.64
N THR A 163 -2.14 -19.90 -18.43
CA THR A 163 -1.59 -21.22 -18.09
C THR A 163 -0.12 -21.38 -18.44
N ASP A 164 0.35 -20.61 -19.42
CA ASP A 164 1.63 -20.85 -20.09
C ASP A 164 2.78 -20.06 -19.46
N ASP A 165 2.48 -18.90 -18.89
CA ASP A 165 3.47 -18.00 -18.30
C ASP A 165 3.28 -17.88 -16.79
N PRO A 166 4.36 -17.98 -15.99
CA PRO A 166 4.27 -17.66 -14.58
C PRO A 166 3.95 -16.18 -14.39
N LEU A 167 3.22 -15.86 -13.31
CA LEU A 167 2.98 -14.48 -12.94
C LEU A 167 4.32 -13.75 -12.69
N PRO A 168 4.44 -12.47 -13.10
CA PRO A 168 5.62 -11.67 -12.82
C PRO A 168 5.98 -11.65 -11.32
N GLU A 169 7.28 -11.62 -11.05
CA GLU A 169 7.81 -11.53 -9.69
C GLU A 169 7.29 -10.28 -8.96
N PRO A 170 7.03 -10.36 -7.63
CA PRO A 170 6.61 -9.23 -6.83
C PRO A 170 7.57 -8.04 -6.93
N VAL A 171 7.02 -6.83 -7.01
CA VAL A 171 7.81 -5.61 -7.09
C VAL A 171 8.24 -5.18 -5.69
N THR A 172 9.54 -4.97 -5.50
CA THR A 172 10.06 -4.49 -4.20
C THR A 172 9.80 -3.01 -4.00
N ARG A 173 9.10 -2.67 -2.92
CA ARG A 173 8.99 -1.32 -2.35
C ARG A 173 9.80 -1.22 -1.07
N LYS A 174 10.26 -0.03 -0.72
CA LYS A 174 11.09 0.21 0.46
C LYS A 174 10.38 1.18 1.40
N LEU A 175 10.06 0.72 2.59
CA LEU A 175 9.49 1.53 3.66
C LEU A 175 10.61 2.22 4.44
N LYS A 176 10.50 3.53 4.59
CA LYS A 176 11.44 4.38 5.33
C LYS A 176 10.68 5.15 6.41
N ALA A 177 11.36 5.37 7.53
CA ALA A 177 10.88 6.25 8.59
C ALA A 177 12.00 7.21 8.98
N ARG A 178 11.68 8.49 9.08
CA ARG A 178 12.49 9.47 9.82
C ARG A 178 11.82 9.78 11.14
N VAL A 179 12.60 9.81 12.21
CA VAL A 179 12.08 9.92 13.58
C VAL A 179 12.80 11.02 14.36
N ARG A 180 12.07 11.64 15.28
CA ARG A 180 12.56 12.68 16.18
C ARG A 180 11.93 12.54 17.56
N LEU A 181 12.71 12.77 18.62
CA LEU A 181 12.24 12.70 20.01
C LEU A 181 12.23 14.08 20.65
N THR A 182 11.21 14.32 21.47
CA THR A 182 11.05 15.54 22.27
C THR A 182 10.73 15.18 23.72
N ALA A 183 11.46 15.74 24.68
CA ALA A 183 11.15 15.61 26.11
C ALA A 183 11.62 16.86 26.88
N GLY A 184 10.75 17.40 27.73
CA GLY A 184 11.12 18.48 28.67
C GLY A 184 11.63 19.74 27.97
N GLY A 185 11.12 20.05 26.77
CA GLY A 185 11.56 21.18 25.95
C GLY A 185 12.86 20.94 25.17
N THR A 186 13.49 19.76 25.29
CA THR A 186 14.65 19.35 24.48
C THR A 186 14.20 18.47 23.33
N GLN A 187 14.79 18.65 22.15
CA GLN A 187 14.44 17.94 20.92
C GLN A 187 15.69 17.45 20.20
N THR A 188 15.62 16.26 19.59
CA THR A 188 16.68 15.73 18.71
C THR A 188 16.54 16.27 17.28
N ASP A 189 17.57 16.07 16.45
CA ASP A 189 17.41 16.11 15.01
C ASP A 189 16.64 14.88 14.50
N PHE A 190 16.17 14.93 13.25
CA PHE A 190 15.61 13.76 12.59
C PHE A 190 16.72 12.75 12.27
N ILE A 191 16.47 11.48 12.58
CA ILE A 191 17.31 10.36 12.15
C ILE A 191 16.50 9.44 11.23
N ASN A 192 17.15 8.96 10.16
CA ASN A 192 16.57 7.93 9.29
C ASN A 192 16.81 6.55 9.91
N LEU A 193 15.75 5.78 10.05
CA LEU A 193 15.84 4.38 10.43
C LEU A 193 16.21 3.51 9.22
N PRO A 194 16.80 2.31 9.44
CA PRO A 194 17.03 1.36 8.36
C PRO A 194 15.75 1.04 7.59
N GLU A 195 15.84 1.03 6.26
CA GLU A 195 14.70 0.73 5.38
C GLU A 195 14.31 -0.75 5.43
N ILE A 196 13.03 -1.05 5.24
CA ILE A 196 12.52 -2.42 5.17
C ILE A 196 11.87 -2.69 3.81
N PRO A 197 12.20 -3.81 3.15
CA PRO A 197 11.55 -4.19 1.90
C PRO A 197 10.13 -4.70 2.14
N ILE A 198 9.22 -4.32 1.25
CA ILE A 198 7.86 -4.85 1.13
C ILE A 198 7.72 -5.36 -0.30
N LEU A 199 7.33 -6.61 -0.46
CA LEU A 199 7.13 -7.25 -1.76
C LEU A 199 5.67 -7.10 -2.17
N VAL A 200 5.40 -6.33 -3.22
CA VAL A 200 4.04 -6.10 -3.71
C VAL A 200 3.78 -7.03 -4.89
N PRO A 201 2.94 -8.07 -4.74
CA PRO A 201 2.61 -8.96 -5.84
C PRO A 201 1.75 -8.24 -6.89
N VAL A 202 1.77 -8.77 -8.11
CA VAL A 202 0.84 -8.36 -9.16
C VAL A 202 -0.58 -8.85 -8.85
N LEU A 203 -1.59 -8.16 -9.38
CA LEU A 203 -2.96 -8.64 -9.39
C LEU A 203 -3.18 -9.45 -10.69
N PRO A 204 -3.38 -10.78 -10.61
CA PRO A 204 -3.72 -11.58 -11.77
C PRO A 204 -5.13 -11.25 -12.27
N LEU A 205 -5.26 -10.90 -13.55
CA LEU A 205 -6.52 -10.59 -14.20
C LEU A 205 -6.79 -11.57 -15.35
N PRO A 206 -7.97 -12.20 -15.41
CA PRO A 206 -8.38 -12.90 -16.61
C PRO A 206 -8.60 -11.90 -17.75
N THR A 207 -8.15 -12.24 -18.95
CA THR A 207 -8.63 -11.59 -20.17
C THR A 207 -9.87 -12.32 -20.65
N LEU A 208 -10.99 -11.62 -20.81
CA LEU A 208 -12.23 -12.21 -21.32
C LEU A 208 -13.06 -11.16 -22.05
N LEU A 209 -13.71 -11.60 -23.13
CA LEU A 209 -14.65 -10.83 -23.92
C LEU A 209 -16.02 -11.51 -23.82
N ALA A 210 -17.00 -10.81 -23.27
CA ALA A 210 -18.40 -11.24 -23.22
C ALA A 210 -19.20 -10.43 -24.24
N LEU A 211 -19.77 -11.10 -25.23
CA LEU A 211 -20.65 -10.50 -26.23
C LEU A 211 -22.08 -10.94 -25.95
N PHE A 212 -22.99 -9.97 -25.84
CA PHE A 212 -24.37 -10.19 -25.43
C PHE A 212 -25.30 -9.95 -26.61
N LEU A 213 -26.33 -10.79 -26.70
CA LEU A 213 -27.34 -10.72 -27.74
C LEU A 213 -28.10 -9.39 -27.71
N HIS A 214 -28.49 -8.90 -26.51
CA HIS A 214 -29.25 -7.65 -26.37
C HIS A 214 -28.36 -6.47 -26.01
N SER A 215 -28.81 -5.25 -26.35
CA SER A 215 -28.20 -4.01 -25.86
C SER A 215 -28.30 -3.91 -24.34
N ASP A 216 -27.40 -3.14 -23.72
CA ASP A 216 -27.29 -2.98 -22.26
C ASP A 216 -27.24 -4.31 -21.49
N PHE A 217 -26.73 -5.37 -22.13
CA PHE A 217 -26.57 -6.69 -21.54
C PHE A 217 -27.88 -7.29 -21.01
N GLN A 218 -29.02 -6.88 -21.57
CA GLN A 218 -30.33 -7.30 -21.08
C GLN A 218 -30.50 -8.81 -21.19
N ALA A 219 -31.09 -9.41 -20.16
CA ALA A 219 -31.39 -10.84 -20.15
C ALA A 219 -32.60 -11.20 -21.03
N ARG A 220 -33.41 -10.21 -21.43
CA ARG A 220 -34.59 -10.33 -22.30
C ARG A 220 -34.91 -8.99 -22.97
N THR A 221 -35.39 -9.05 -24.21
CA THR A 221 -36.01 -7.91 -24.90
C THR A 221 -37.33 -8.36 -25.52
N GLY A 222 -38.44 -7.82 -25.03
CA GLY A 222 -39.77 -8.30 -25.42
C GLY A 222 -39.97 -9.76 -25.02
N ASP A 223 -40.26 -10.63 -26.00
CA ASP A 223 -40.46 -12.06 -25.82
C ASP A 223 -39.19 -12.89 -26.08
N ASP A 224 -38.07 -12.25 -26.47
CA ASP A 224 -36.83 -12.93 -26.77
C ASP A 224 -35.91 -13.06 -25.55
N ASP A 225 -35.44 -14.27 -25.30
CA ASP A 225 -34.43 -14.57 -24.29
C ASP A 225 -33.07 -13.98 -24.70
N GLY A 226 -32.27 -13.58 -23.72
CA GLY A 226 -30.90 -13.13 -23.92
C GLY A 226 -29.92 -14.30 -23.99
N ALA A 227 -28.77 -14.05 -24.59
CA ALA A 227 -27.66 -14.96 -24.58
C ALA A 227 -26.33 -14.20 -24.48
N VAL A 228 -25.30 -14.91 -24.03
CA VAL A 228 -23.92 -14.39 -24.04
C VAL A 228 -22.95 -15.40 -24.64
N LEU A 229 -22.11 -14.93 -25.55
CA LEU A 229 -20.89 -15.60 -25.98
C LEU A 229 -19.74 -15.07 -25.13
N LEU A 230 -19.19 -15.92 -24.27
CA LEU A 230 -18.04 -15.64 -23.44
C LEU A 230 -16.79 -16.27 -24.05
N VAL A 231 -15.87 -15.44 -24.49
CA VAL A 231 -14.61 -15.83 -25.11
C VAL A 231 -13.44 -15.47 -24.21
N VAL A 232 -12.54 -16.41 -24.00
CA VAL A 232 -11.24 -16.20 -23.33
C VAL A 232 -10.11 -16.63 -24.27
N PRO A 233 -8.89 -16.06 -24.14
CA PRO A 233 -7.73 -16.51 -24.90
C PRO A 233 -7.46 -18.00 -24.70
N ALA A 234 -6.84 -18.66 -25.68
CA ALA A 234 -6.59 -20.10 -25.66
C ALA A 234 -5.68 -20.56 -24.51
N ASN A 235 -4.80 -19.66 -24.03
CA ASN A 235 -3.93 -19.88 -22.88
C ASN A 235 -4.58 -19.45 -21.54
N SER A 236 -5.88 -19.19 -21.53
CA SER A 236 -6.63 -18.93 -20.30
C SER A 236 -6.77 -20.21 -19.47
N PRO A 237 -6.68 -20.15 -18.13
CA PRO A 237 -6.90 -21.33 -17.29
C PRO A 237 -8.36 -21.76 -17.19
N PHE A 238 -9.29 -21.05 -17.84
CA PHE A 238 -10.72 -21.30 -17.77
C PHE A 238 -11.22 -22.03 -19.02
N GLY A 239 -11.84 -23.18 -18.81
CA GLY A 239 -12.56 -23.94 -19.86
C GLY A 239 -14.08 -23.81 -19.78
N SER A 240 -14.63 -23.19 -18.73
CA SER A 240 -16.07 -22.96 -18.58
C SER A 240 -16.40 -21.79 -17.64
N LEU A 241 -17.65 -21.32 -17.69
CA LEU A 241 -18.14 -20.28 -16.77
C LEU A 241 -18.06 -20.73 -15.30
N GLN A 242 -18.33 -22.00 -15.00
CA GLN A 242 -18.29 -22.52 -13.62
C GLN A 242 -16.87 -22.44 -13.02
N GLN A 243 -15.83 -22.57 -13.84
CA GLN A 243 -14.44 -22.41 -13.41
C GLN A 243 -14.05 -20.94 -13.24
N LEU A 244 -14.59 -20.06 -14.08
CA LEU A 244 -14.30 -18.63 -14.07
C LEU A 244 -14.97 -17.88 -12.89
N GLN A 245 -16.22 -18.25 -12.54
CA GLN A 245 -17.01 -17.50 -11.56
C GLN A 245 -16.33 -17.30 -10.20
N PRO A 246 -15.68 -18.31 -9.58
CA PRO A 246 -14.96 -18.11 -8.32
C PRO A 246 -13.83 -17.08 -8.45
N THR A 247 -13.12 -17.07 -9.57
CA THR A 247 -12.06 -16.09 -9.83
C THR A 247 -12.61 -14.67 -9.96
N LEU A 248 -13.74 -14.48 -10.65
CA LEU A 248 -14.39 -13.17 -10.73
C LEU A 248 -14.83 -12.66 -9.35
N ASN A 249 -15.34 -13.55 -8.48
CA ASN A 249 -15.73 -13.18 -7.12
C ASN A 249 -14.52 -12.77 -6.27
N THR A 250 -13.44 -13.56 -6.28
CA THR A 250 -12.18 -13.20 -5.59
C THR A 250 -11.60 -11.89 -6.10
N LEU A 251 -11.68 -11.67 -7.41
CA LEU A 251 -11.20 -10.45 -8.03
C LEU A 251 -12.05 -9.25 -7.64
N GLN A 252 -13.36 -9.41 -7.51
CA GLN A 252 -14.27 -8.36 -7.05
C GLN A 252 -13.98 -7.96 -5.60
N GLU A 253 -13.73 -8.93 -4.72
CA GLU A 253 -13.32 -8.66 -3.33
C GLU A 253 -11.99 -7.89 -3.28
N ALA A 254 -10.97 -8.36 -4.00
CA ALA A 254 -9.67 -7.69 -4.07
C ALA A 254 -9.78 -6.27 -4.65
N ALA A 255 -10.46 -6.11 -5.80
CA ALA A 255 -10.65 -4.82 -6.44
C ALA A 255 -11.46 -3.85 -5.57
N SER A 256 -12.45 -4.32 -4.81
CA SER A 256 -13.25 -3.50 -3.89
C SER A 256 -12.39 -2.87 -2.79
N THR A 257 -11.42 -3.60 -2.24
CA THR A 257 -10.48 -3.03 -1.26
C THR A 257 -9.53 -2.01 -1.89
N LEU A 258 -9.26 -2.15 -3.19
CA LEU A 258 -8.42 -1.25 -3.98
C LEU A 258 -9.21 -0.08 -4.59
N ALA A 259 -10.53 -0.01 -4.44
CA ALA A 259 -11.40 0.99 -5.08
C ALA A 259 -11.09 2.46 -4.70
N SER A 260 -10.25 2.67 -3.69
CA SER A 260 -9.72 3.99 -3.33
C SER A 260 -8.65 4.50 -4.30
N PHE A 261 -8.07 3.62 -5.13
CA PHE A 261 -7.28 3.98 -6.29
C PHE A 261 -8.21 4.18 -7.51
N ALA A 262 -8.02 5.29 -8.24
CA ALA A 262 -8.92 5.67 -9.33
C ALA A 262 -9.07 4.60 -10.43
N SER A 263 -7.98 3.91 -10.79
CA SER A 263 -8.01 2.81 -11.78
C SER A 263 -8.89 1.64 -11.34
N PHE A 264 -8.82 1.28 -10.06
CA PHE A 264 -9.58 0.17 -9.49
C PHE A 264 -11.03 0.55 -9.18
N ALA A 265 -11.33 1.82 -8.92
CA ALA A 265 -12.71 2.29 -8.77
C ALA A 265 -13.54 2.01 -10.04
N GLY A 266 -12.98 2.36 -11.21
CA GLY A 266 -13.58 2.01 -12.50
C GLY A 266 -13.70 0.50 -12.66
N PHE A 267 -12.62 -0.24 -12.39
CA PHE A 267 -12.59 -1.68 -12.56
C PHE A 267 -13.67 -2.41 -11.75
N VAL A 268 -13.92 -2.00 -10.49
CA VAL A 268 -14.99 -2.56 -9.66
C VAL A 268 -16.36 -2.38 -10.30
N ALA A 269 -16.62 -1.21 -10.91
CA ALA A 269 -17.88 -0.97 -11.61
C ALA A 269 -18.03 -1.89 -12.82
N GLY A 270 -17.02 -1.96 -13.69
CA GLY A 270 -17.03 -2.83 -14.86
C GLY A 270 -17.14 -4.32 -14.52
N LEU A 271 -16.44 -4.78 -13.46
CA LEU A 271 -16.51 -6.15 -12.99
C LEU A 271 -17.86 -6.50 -12.34
N SER A 272 -18.47 -5.55 -11.64
CA SER A 272 -19.82 -5.72 -11.10
C SER A 272 -20.87 -5.80 -12.22
N GLU A 273 -20.70 -5.01 -13.28
CA GLU A 273 -21.59 -5.04 -14.45
C GLU A 273 -21.44 -6.37 -15.21
N LEU A 274 -20.21 -6.82 -15.44
CA LEU A 274 -19.95 -8.14 -16.04
C LEU A 274 -20.58 -9.28 -15.23
N THR A 275 -20.31 -9.34 -13.92
CA THR A 275 -20.82 -10.44 -13.08
C THR A 275 -22.34 -10.42 -12.98
N GLY A 276 -22.94 -9.23 -12.88
CA GLY A 276 -24.40 -9.05 -12.92
C GLY A 276 -25.00 -9.50 -14.25
N ALA A 277 -24.42 -9.05 -15.37
CA ALA A 277 -24.86 -9.42 -16.71
C ALA A 277 -24.75 -10.93 -16.94
N LEU A 278 -23.59 -11.55 -16.69
CA LEU A 278 -23.39 -13.00 -16.86
C LEU A 278 -24.37 -13.84 -16.04
N THR A 279 -24.67 -13.42 -14.80
CA THR A 279 -25.61 -14.15 -13.93
C THR A 279 -27.06 -14.04 -14.42
N ALA A 280 -27.40 -12.95 -15.10
CA ALA A 280 -28.76 -12.70 -15.58
C ALA A 280 -29.08 -13.46 -16.88
N GLN A 281 -28.07 -13.87 -17.66
CA GLN A 281 -28.28 -14.48 -18.96
C GLN A 281 -28.77 -15.94 -18.85
N PRO A 282 -29.88 -16.30 -19.53
CA PRO A 282 -30.39 -17.68 -19.51
C PRO A 282 -29.54 -18.64 -20.36
N HIS A 283 -28.83 -18.13 -21.37
CA HIS A 283 -27.98 -18.91 -22.27
C HIS A 283 -26.55 -18.39 -22.27
N VAL A 284 -25.58 -19.29 -22.06
CA VAL A 284 -24.15 -18.96 -22.04
C VAL A 284 -23.39 -19.94 -22.93
N GLN A 285 -22.73 -19.42 -23.96
CA GLN A 285 -21.75 -20.15 -24.75
C GLN A 285 -20.35 -19.76 -24.32
N PHE A 286 -19.53 -20.72 -23.92
CA PHE A 286 -18.14 -20.49 -23.53
C PHE A 286 -17.19 -20.97 -24.62
N ARG A 287 -16.17 -20.19 -24.95
CA ARG A 287 -15.10 -20.55 -25.90
C ARG A 287 -13.74 -20.13 -25.34
N SER A 288 -12.80 -21.07 -25.32
CA SER A 288 -11.38 -20.77 -25.06
C SER A 288 -10.62 -20.87 -26.38
N THR A 289 -10.37 -19.72 -27.01
CA THR A 289 -9.72 -19.60 -28.31
C THR A 289 -9.16 -18.20 -28.49
N ASN A 290 -8.06 -18.09 -29.25
CA ASN A 290 -7.50 -16.78 -29.60
C ASN A 290 -8.33 -16.08 -30.68
N GLN A 291 -9.11 -16.83 -31.45
CA GLN A 291 -9.85 -16.30 -32.59
C GLN A 291 -11.06 -17.18 -32.96
N ILE A 292 -12.09 -16.55 -33.54
CA ILE A 292 -13.26 -17.21 -34.12
C ILE A 292 -13.44 -16.60 -35.51
N GLY A 293 -13.17 -17.39 -36.55
CA GLY A 293 -13.23 -16.92 -37.94
C GLY A 293 -14.64 -16.86 -38.53
N ASN A 294 -15.62 -17.47 -37.88
CA ASN A 294 -17.00 -17.52 -38.34
C ASN A 294 -17.94 -17.66 -37.14
N LEU A 295 -18.62 -16.58 -36.75
CA LEU A 295 -19.53 -16.57 -35.61
C LEU A 295 -20.82 -17.36 -35.89
N ASN A 296 -21.17 -17.57 -37.15
CA ASN A 296 -22.31 -18.41 -37.55
C ASN A 296 -22.17 -19.87 -37.12
N ASP A 297 -20.95 -20.33 -36.83
CA ASP A 297 -20.70 -21.69 -36.34
C ASP A 297 -21.02 -21.86 -34.84
N ILE A 298 -21.48 -20.79 -34.19
CA ILE A 298 -21.80 -20.76 -32.75
C ILE A 298 -23.29 -20.49 -32.57
N THR A 299 -24.04 -21.54 -32.27
CA THR A 299 -25.43 -21.42 -31.81
C THR A 299 -25.49 -20.93 -30.37
N LEU A 300 -26.06 -19.74 -30.16
CA LEU A 300 -26.31 -19.15 -28.83
C LEU A 300 -27.52 -19.80 -28.16
N ILE A 301 -28.65 -19.87 -28.88
CA ILE A 301 -29.91 -20.43 -28.41
C ILE A 301 -30.34 -21.53 -29.39
N GLN A 302 -30.41 -22.76 -28.89
CA GLN A 302 -30.97 -23.88 -29.64
C GLN A 302 -32.50 -23.83 -29.53
N ARG A 303 -33.20 -23.65 -30.64
CA ARG A 303 -34.67 -23.61 -30.69
C ARG A 303 -35.25 -24.94 -31.17
N GLY A 304 -36.58 -25.04 -31.17
CA GLY A 304 -37.28 -26.26 -31.58
C GLY A 304 -37.17 -26.51 -33.08
N PHE A 305 -37.50 -27.72 -33.54
CA PHE A 305 -37.38 -28.15 -34.95
C PHE A 305 -38.07 -27.24 -36.00
N PHE A 306 -39.04 -26.43 -35.60
CA PHE A 306 -39.78 -25.53 -36.48
C PHE A 306 -39.33 -24.07 -36.39
N GLU A 307 -38.35 -23.77 -35.56
CA GLU A 307 -37.79 -22.44 -35.34
C GLU A 307 -36.33 -22.45 -35.78
N ASN A 308 -35.85 -21.33 -36.33
CA ASN A 308 -34.42 -21.18 -36.58
C ASN A 308 -33.71 -21.04 -35.24
N ASP A 309 -32.53 -21.63 -35.15
CA ASP A 309 -31.64 -21.36 -34.02
C ASP A 309 -31.23 -19.88 -34.03
N THR A 310 -30.65 -19.44 -32.92
CA THR A 310 -30.05 -18.11 -32.84
C THR A 310 -28.54 -18.28 -32.85
N GLU A 311 -27.92 -18.01 -33.99
CA GLU A 311 -26.47 -17.99 -34.15
C GLU A 311 -25.85 -16.74 -33.52
N ALA A 312 -24.52 -16.70 -33.37
CA ALA A 312 -23.82 -15.55 -32.80
C ALA A 312 -23.49 -14.47 -33.85
N GLU A 313 -23.50 -14.82 -35.13
CA GLU A 313 -23.36 -13.85 -36.22
C GLU A 313 -24.65 -13.01 -36.30
N ASP A 314 -24.51 -11.70 -36.55
CA ASP A 314 -25.60 -10.73 -36.75
C ASP A 314 -26.58 -10.52 -35.57
N GLU A 315 -26.40 -11.24 -34.45
CA GLU A 315 -27.31 -11.20 -33.29
C GLU A 315 -26.70 -10.47 -32.08
N LEU A 316 -25.39 -10.19 -32.08
CA LEU A 316 -24.68 -9.62 -30.94
C LEU A 316 -24.80 -8.09 -30.89
N SER A 317 -25.44 -7.57 -29.85
CA SER A 317 -25.75 -6.15 -29.75
C SER A 317 -24.92 -5.37 -28.74
N SER A 318 -24.22 -6.00 -27.80
CA SER A 318 -23.39 -5.31 -26.81
C SER A 318 -22.23 -6.17 -26.32
N LEU A 319 -21.21 -5.55 -25.70
CA LEU A 319 -20.07 -6.30 -25.18
C LEU A 319 -19.43 -5.70 -23.93
N ILE A 320 -18.74 -6.58 -23.19
CA ILE A 320 -17.89 -6.24 -22.06
C ILE A 320 -16.56 -6.97 -22.24
N PHE A 321 -15.45 -6.24 -22.26
CA PHE A 321 -14.10 -6.75 -22.36
C PHE A 321 -13.34 -6.41 -21.07
N ILE A 322 -12.81 -7.39 -20.33
CA ILE A 322 -11.98 -7.13 -19.15
C ILE A 322 -10.61 -7.78 -19.30
N GLY A 323 -9.60 -7.22 -18.63
CA GLY A 323 -8.24 -7.73 -18.63
C GLY A 323 -7.21 -6.69 -18.22
N PRO A 324 -5.91 -7.02 -18.29
CA PRO A 324 -4.84 -6.06 -18.10
C PRO A 324 -4.87 -4.90 -19.12
N GLN A 325 -4.26 -3.79 -18.75
CA GLN A 325 -4.14 -2.62 -19.62
C GLN A 325 -3.44 -2.97 -20.96
N ASN A 326 -3.89 -2.35 -22.04
CA ASN A 326 -3.40 -2.52 -23.42
C ASN A 326 -3.72 -3.88 -24.05
N LYS A 327 -4.51 -4.74 -23.39
CA LYS A 327 -5.08 -5.90 -24.07
C LYS A 327 -6.09 -5.46 -25.12
N GLN A 328 -6.08 -6.16 -26.23
CA GLN A 328 -6.85 -5.81 -27.41
C GLN A 328 -7.68 -6.98 -27.92
N ALA A 329 -8.84 -6.65 -28.45
CA ALA A 329 -9.67 -7.55 -29.21
C ALA A 329 -10.09 -6.83 -30.50
N GLN A 330 -9.91 -7.49 -31.64
CA GLN A 330 -10.35 -7.00 -32.93
C GLN A 330 -11.60 -7.77 -33.37
N LEU A 331 -12.61 -7.04 -33.81
CA LEU A 331 -13.91 -7.53 -34.22
C LEU A 331 -14.17 -7.09 -35.66
N PHE A 332 -14.75 -7.97 -36.46
CA PHE A 332 -14.90 -7.81 -37.90
C PHE A 332 -16.31 -8.14 -38.33
N ASN A 333 -16.83 -7.35 -39.27
CA ASN A 333 -18.13 -7.61 -39.89
C ASN A 333 -18.07 -8.70 -40.94
N ALA A 334 -16.89 -8.96 -41.49
CA ALA A 334 -16.70 -10.10 -42.38
C ALA A 334 -16.13 -11.31 -41.65
N ARG A 335 -16.42 -12.49 -42.20
CA ARG A 335 -15.81 -13.76 -41.77
C ARG A 335 -14.31 -13.78 -42.10
N ASN A 336 -13.59 -14.67 -41.44
CA ASN A 336 -12.16 -14.92 -41.61
C ASN A 336 -11.27 -13.69 -41.41
N PHE A 337 -11.71 -12.75 -40.58
CA PHE A 337 -10.99 -11.51 -40.24
C PHE A 337 -10.76 -10.59 -41.45
N ASP A 338 -11.62 -10.70 -42.45
CA ASP A 338 -11.64 -9.78 -43.58
C ASP A 338 -12.10 -8.38 -43.10
N ARG A 339 -11.50 -7.34 -43.67
CA ARG A 339 -11.74 -5.94 -43.30
C ARG A 339 -12.65 -5.22 -44.28
N ASP A 340 -12.98 -5.85 -45.41
CA ASP A 340 -13.72 -5.22 -46.50
C ASP A 340 -15.13 -4.74 -46.07
N GLU A 341 -15.73 -5.33 -45.04
CA GLU A 341 -17.06 -4.97 -44.48
C GLU A 341 -16.97 -4.13 -43.19
N GLY A 342 -15.75 -3.78 -42.76
CA GLY A 342 -15.49 -3.00 -41.56
C GLY A 342 -14.96 -3.84 -40.40
N SER A 343 -14.19 -3.16 -39.54
CA SER A 343 -13.66 -3.74 -38.31
C SER A 343 -13.42 -2.66 -37.27
N PHE A 344 -13.42 -3.07 -36.00
CA PHE A 344 -13.01 -2.20 -34.90
C PHE A 344 -12.12 -2.94 -33.92
N THR A 345 -11.29 -2.18 -33.22
CA THR A 345 -10.37 -2.66 -32.20
C THR A 345 -10.75 -2.07 -30.85
N LEU A 346 -11.01 -2.94 -29.89
CA LEU A 346 -11.15 -2.58 -28.48
C LEU A 346 -9.79 -2.60 -27.82
N THR A 347 -9.44 -1.56 -27.07
CA THR A 347 -8.24 -1.55 -26.21
C THR A 347 -8.62 -1.26 -24.77
N ILE A 348 -8.22 -2.16 -23.87
CA ILE A 348 -8.43 -1.97 -22.43
C ILE A 348 -7.57 -0.83 -21.91
N GLY A 349 -8.23 0.19 -21.34
CA GLY A 349 -7.59 1.36 -20.76
C GLY A 349 -7.13 1.15 -19.31
N SER A 350 -6.85 2.25 -18.62
CA SER A 350 -6.43 2.23 -17.20
C SER A 350 -7.52 1.75 -16.24
N SER A 351 -8.78 1.70 -16.69
CA SER A 351 -9.90 1.18 -15.90
C SER A 351 -9.99 -0.35 -15.94
N LEU A 352 -9.14 -1.04 -16.72
CA LEU A 352 -9.05 -2.50 -16.80
C LEU A 352 -10.30 -3.19 -17.41
N PHE A 353 -11.15 -2.42 -18.07
CA PHE A 353 -12.30 -2.91 -18.84
C PHE A 353 -12.60 -2.01 -20.04
N VAL A 354 -13.41 -2.54 -20.97
CA VAL A 354 -14.13 -1.81 -22.00
C VAL A 354 -15.58 -2.28 -22.01
N ILE A 355 -16.54 -1.36 -21.96
CA ILE A 355 -17.97 -1.64 -22.06
C ILE A 355 -18.50 -0.92 -23.29
N VAL A 356 -19.25 -1.63 -24.13
CA VAL A 356 -19.99 -1.05 -25.25
C VAL A 356 -21.44 -1.50 -25.12
N ARG A 357 -22.31 -0.55 -24.76
CA ARG A 357 -23.71 -0.81 -24.43
C ARG A 357 -24.57 -1.16 -25.63
N THR A 358 -24.20 -0.67 -26.80
CA THR A 358 -24.87 -1.00 -28.05
C THR A 358 -23.89 -0.92 -29.22
N LEU A 359 -23.93 -1.92 -30.09
CA LEU A 359 -23.24 -1.99 -31.38
C LEU A 359 -24.12 -1.45 -32.52
N HIS A 360 -25.41 -1.20 -32.24
CA HIS A 360 -26.41 -0.68 -33.17
C HIS A 360 -26.38 0.85 -33.25
N SER A 361 -25.18 1.41 -33.40
CA SER A 361 -24.97 2.85 -33.57
C SER A 361 -23.86 3.08 -34.59
N ASP A 362 -24.01 4.13 -35.40
CA ASP A 362 -22.97 4.59 -36.33
C ASP A 362 -21.62 4.88 -35.63
N ASN A 363 -21.65 5.16 -34.32
CA ASN A 363 -20.47 5.45 -33.53
C ASN A 363 -20.61 4.85 -32.12
N PRO A 364 -20.40 3.54 -31.95
CA PRO A 364 -20.53 2.88 -30.66
C PRO A 364 -19.54 3.49 -29.67
N VAL A 365 -20.03 3.80 -28.46
CA VAL A 365 -19.24 4.45 -27.42
C VAL A 365 -18.66 3.40 -26.48
N ALA A 366 -17.34 3.46 -26.28
CA ALA A 366 -16.64 2.67 -25.28
C ALA A 366 -16.53 3.39 -23.94
N GLU A 367 -16.86 2.70 -22.86
CA GLU A 367 -16.60 3.11 -21.47
C GLU A 367 -15.37 2.36 -20.93
N GLY A 368 -14.50 3.02 -20.17
CA GLY A 368 -13.36 2.38 -19.48
C GLY A 368 -12.10 2.11 -20.32
N GLY A 369 -12.21 2.14 -21.65
CA GLY A 369 -11.09 2.03 -22.58
C GLY A 369 -11.37 2.72 -23.90
N THR A 370 -10.85 2.19 -25.00
CA THR A 370 -11.05 2.77 -26.33
C THR A 370 -11.65 1.77 -27.30
N LEU A 371 -12.44 2.29 -28.24
CA LEU A 371 -12.89 1.62 -29.44
C LEU A 371 -12.38 2.45 -30.62
N GLU A 372 -11.61 1.82 -31.49
CA GLU A 372 -11.08 2.44 -32.70
C GLU A 372 -11.67 1.71 -33.91
N VAL A 373 -12.37 2.45 -34.77
CA VAL A 373 -12.91 1.93 -36.03
C VAL A 373 -11.81 2.00 -37.09
N ASP A 374 -11.44 0.85 -37.66
CA ASP A 374 -10.30 0.73 -38.58
C ASP A 374 -10.68 1.09 -40.02
N GLN A 375 -11.93 0.84 -40.43
CA GLN A 375 -12.41 1.06 -41.80
C GLN A 375 -13.86 1.56 -41.80
N GLU A 376 -14.16 2.56 -42.64
CA GLU A 376 -15.50 3.12 -42.78
C GLU A 376 -16.48 2.06 -43.29
N PHE A 377 -17.60 2.01 -42.59
CA PHE A 377 -18.62 0.98 -42.64
C PHE A 377 -19.62 1.22 -43.80
N GLN A 378 -20.05 0.16 -44.50
CA GLN A 378 -21.09 0.22 -45.54
C GLN A 378 -21.87 -1.12 -45.62
N PRO A 379 -23.19 -1.16 -45.33
CA PRO A 379 -24.06 -0.24 -44.58
C PRO A 379 -24.77 -0.92 -43.37
N ASP A 380 -25.51 -0.14 -42.58
CA ASP A 380 -26.33 -0.53 -41.40
C ASP A 380 -25.69 -0.36 -39.98
N THR A 381 -25.16 -1.34 -39.23
CA THR A 381 -24.27 -1.08 -38.05
C THR A 381 -23.33 -2.25 -37.73
N PHE A 382 -22.40 -2.12 -36.75
CA PHE A 382 -21.58 -3.26 -36.27
C PHE A 382 -22.42 -4.38 -35.61
N GLY A 383 -23.58 -4.05 -35.05
CA GLY A 383 -24.46 -5.03 -34.43
C GLY A 383 -25.14 -5.94 -35.46
N ASP A 384 -25.29 -5.47 -36.70
CA ASP A 384 -26.02 -6.18 -37.75
C ASP A 384 -25.16 -7.19 -38.52
N GLU A 385 -23.83 -7.08 -38.45
CA GLU A 385 -22.93 -7.88 -39.30
C GLU A 385 -21.75 -8.53 -38.55
N LEU A 386 -21.70 -8.52 -37.21
CA LEU A 386 -20.52 -9.03 -36.50
C LEU A 386 -20.26 -10.53 -36.78
N SER A 387 -19.19 -10.83 -37.54
CA SER A 387 -18.97 -12.17 -38.12
C SER A 387 -17.69 -12.88 -37.65
N SER A 388 -16.67 -12.15 -37.20
CA SER A 388 -15.46 -12.78 -36.66
C SER A 388 -14.73 -11.93 -35.61
N LEU A 389 -13.91 -12.56 -34.77
CA LEU A 389 -13.14 -11.87 -33.73
C LEU A 389 -11.79 -12.55 -33.44
N LYS A 390 -10.83 -11.78 -32.94
CA LYS A 390 -9.55 -12.30 -32.41
C LYS A 390 -8.96 -11.42 -31.31
N PHE A 391 -8.27 -12.04 -30.37
CA PHE A 391 -7.37 -11.32 -29.45
C PHE A 391 -6.07 -10.98 -30.18
N LEU A 392 -5.46 -9.82 -29.84
CA LEU A 392 -4.18 -9.36 -30.40
C LEU A 392 -3.01 -9.55 -29.43
#